data_AF-A0A2M7TT67-F1
#
_entry.id   AF-A0A2M7TT67-F1
#
_cell.length_a   1.000
_cell.length_b   1.000
_cell.length_c   1.000
_cell.angle_alpha   90.00
_cell.angle_beta   90.00
_cell.angle_gamma   90.00
#
_symmetry.space_group_name_H-M   'P 1'
#
loop_
_entity.id
_entity.type
_entity.pdbx_description
1 polymer ?
#
loop_
_entity_poly.entity_id
_entity_poly.type
_entity_poly.pdbx_seq_one_letter_code
_entity_poly.pdbx_strand_id
1 'polypeptide(L)'
;MIVRIVLPSVILPSIEYLRSEIINCATIARISRGKRDLLTFQKSEEILRRILKMKPFPHESILEHSKVTIYIRGSRIITHQLVRHRFFSPTQISTRYVQPEKEVILIDPTLGKEAPFRGNTNDPNWTEISSPFARYSYQGFNNAEDLRKNRGWTREQARYLFPPCLAADIIISANFREWRYTISL
;
A
#
# COMPACT_ATOMS: atom_id res chain seq x y z
N MET A 1 -21.38 13.39 -14.69
CA MET A 1 -20.44 12.28 -14.43
C MET A 1 -19.61 12.70 -13.24
N ILE A 2 -19.56 11.91 -12.18
CA ILE A 2 -19.18 12.36 -10.84
C ILE A 2 -17.84 11.72 -10.43
N VAL A 3 -17.00 12.42 -9.66
CA VAL A 3 -15.79 11.83 -9.06
C VAL A 3 -16.21 10.91 -7.92
N ARG A 4 -15.75 9.66 -7.95
CA ARG A 4 -16.05 8.69 -6.90
C ARG A 4 -15.01 8.77 -5.78
N ILE A 5 -15.49 8.83 -4.54
CA ILE A 5 -14.63 8.67 -3.36
C ILE A 5 -14.62 7.18 -3.03
N VAL A 6 -13.45 6.56 -3.03
CA VAL A 6 -13.29 5.13 -2.74
C VAL A 6 -12.45 4.90 -1.49
N LEU A 7 -12.67 3.77 -0.83
CA LEU A 7 -11.90 3.37 0.34
C LEU A 7 -10.54 2.79 -0.08
N PRO A 8 -9.47 3.01 0.70
CA PRO A 8 -8.22 2.31 0.49
C PRO A 8 -8.40 0.81 0.73
N SER A 9 -7.62 -0.02 0.04
CA SER A 9 -7.64 -1.47 0.21
C SER A 9 -6.26 -2.07 0.07
N VAL A 10 -6.07 -3.24 0.68
CA VAL A 10 -4.84 -4.02 0.63
C VAL A 10 -5.20 -5.47 0.35
N ILE A 11 -4.44 -6.11 -0.54
CA ILE A 11 -4.53 -7.55 -0.79
C ILE A 11 -3.25 -8.18 -0.27
N LEU A 12 -3.42 -9.10 0.68
CA LEU A 12 -2.34 -9.84 1.33
C LEU A 12 -2.19 -11.24 0.70
N PRO A 13 -1.00 -11.86 0.78
CA PRO A 13 -0.82 -13.27 0.48
C PRO A 13 -1.66 -14.18 1.37
N SER A 14 -1.80 -15.44 0.98
CA SER A 14 -2.49 -16.44 1.79
C SER A 14 -1.79 -16.70 3.12
N ILE A 15 -2.56 -17.15 4.12
CA ILE A 15 -2.03 -17.51 5.44
C ILE A 15 -1.02 -18.65 5.31
N GLU A 16 -1.27 -19.60 4.41
CA GLU A 16 -0.40 -20.75 4.13
C GLU A 16 0.97 -20.29 3.63
N TYR A 17 1.01 -19.31 2.72
CA TYR A 17 2.25 -18.71 2.24
C TYR A 17 3.01 -18.01 3.38
N LEU A 18 2.32 -17.22 4.19
CA LEU A 18 2.97 -16.55 5.33
C LEU A 18 3.53 -17.55 6.34
N ARG A 19 2.83 -18.68 6.56
CA ARG A 19 3.31 -19.76 7.42
C ARG A 19 4.56 -20.42 6.85
N SER A 20 4.64 -20.68 5.54
CA SER A 20 5.83 -21.26 4.92
C SER A 20 7.04 -20.32 5.02
N GLU A 21 6.83 -19.02 4.85
CA GLU A 21 7.88 -18.01 4.98
C GLU A 21 8.41 -17.90 6.43
N ILE A 22 7.56 -18.09 7.44
CA ILE A 22 7.96 -18.17 8.85
C ILE A 22 8.81 -19.41 9.12
N ILE A 23 8.43 -20.56 8.56
CA ILE A 23 9.21 -21.81 8.66
C ILE A 23 10.58 -21.65 8.00
N ASN A 24 10.64 -20.97 6.84
CA ASN A 24 11.90 -20.68 6.14
C ASN A 24 12.86 -19.87 7.03
N CYS A 25 12.40 -18.77 7.63
CA CYS A 25 13.21 -17.97 8.56
C CYS A 25 13.76 -18.80 9.74
N ALA A 26 12.93 -19.64 10.34
CA ALA A 26 13.34 -20.47 11.48
C ALA A 26 14.33 -21.57 11.09
N THR A 27 14.17 -22.15 9.90
CA THR A 27 15.12 -23.12 9.33
C THR A 27 16.49 -22.48 9.13
N ILE A 28 16.53 -21.26 8.59
CA ILE A 28 17.77 -20.51 8.37
C ILE A 28 18.45 -20.16 9.70
N ALA A 29 17.67 -19.72 10.69
CA ALA A 29 18.17 -19.48 12.04
C ALA A 29 18.83 -20.74 12.62
N ARG A 30 18.25 -21.92 12.37
CA ARG A 30 18.81 -23.19 12.83
C ARG A 30 20.11 -23.61 12.12
N ILE A 31 20.24 -23.32 10.83
CA ILE A 31 21.47 -23.60 10.08
C ILE A 31 22.66 -22.89 10.73
N SER A 32 22.49 -21.64 11.18
CA SER A 32 23.51 -20.89 11.92
C SER A 32 23.98 -21.57 13.22
N ARG A 33 23.20 -22.53 13.74
CA ARG A 33 23.49 -23.33 14.94
C ARG A 33 23.91 -24.76 14.60
N GLY A 34 24.22 -25.03 13.33
CA GLY A 34 24.65 -26.34 12.84
C GLY A 34 23.54 -27.39 12.76
N LYS A 35 22.27 -27.00 12.92
CA LYS A 35 21.16 -27.95 12.96
C LYS A 35 20.33 -27.93 11.67
N ARG A 36 19.90 -29.11 11.19
CA ARG A 36 19.22 -29.32 9.88
C ARG A 36 17.92 -30.13 9.98
N ASP A 37 17.05 -29.80 10.94
CA ASP A 37 15.77 -30.52 11.06
C ASP A 37 14.70 -29.86 10.20
N LEU A 38 13.63 -30.61 9.96
CA LEU A 38 12.39 -30.05 9.44
C LEU A 38 11.60 -29.46 10.61
N LEU A 39 11.11 -28.23 10.45
CA LEU A 39 10.35 -27.53 11.47
C LEU A 39 8.86 -27.51 11.14
N THR A 40 8.04 -27.70 12.17
CA THR A 40 6.61 -27.34 12.10
C THR A 40 6.44 -25.83 12.22
N PHE A 41 5.27 -25.32 11.83
CA PHE A 41 4.93 -23.91 11.99
C PHE A 41 5.02 -23.46 13.47
N GLN A 42 4.44 -24.24 14.39
CA GLN A 42 4.41 -23.93 15.82
C GLN A 42 5.82 -23.82 16.41
N LYS A 43 6.72 -24.75 16.05
CA LYS A 43 8.12 -24.70 16.51
C LYS A 43 8.87 -23.53 15.90
N SER A 44 8.62 -23.23 14.63
CA SER A 44 9.21 -22.09 13.94
C SER A 44 8.83 -20.77 14.60
N GLU A 45 7.55 -20.61 14.94
CA GLU A 45 7.05 -19.43 15.64
C GLU A 45 7.71 -19.25 17.01
N GLU A 46 7.83 -20.31 17.81
CA GLU A 46 8.51 -20.29 19.11
C GLU A 46 9.97 -19.83 18.97
N ILE A 47 10.70 -20.37 17.99
CA ILE A 47 12.08 -20.03 17.69
C ILE A 47 12.20 -18.54 17.32
N LEU A 48 11.40 -18.06 16.37
CA LEU A 48 11.45 -16.66 15.94
C LEU A 48 11.08 -15.71 17.07
N ARG A 49 10.04 -16.02 17.87
CA ARG A 49 9.67 -15.22 19.04
C ARG A 49 10.81 -15.11 20.04
N ARG A 50 11.56 -16.20 20.28
CA ARG A 50 12.73 -16.18 21.16
C ARG A 50 13.83 -15.29 20.58
N ILE A 51 14.15 -15.44 19.29
CA ILE A 51 15.21 -14.67 18.61
C ILE A 51 14.90 -13.17 18.62
N LEU A 52 13.66 -12.80 18.30
CA LEU A 52 13.23 -11.40 18.24
C LEU A 52 13.15 -10.73 19.63
N LYS A 53 13.12 -11.51 20.71
CA LYS A 53 13.14 -11.03 22.10
C LYS A 53 14.53 -10.99 22.72
N MET A 54 15.57 -11.43 22.01
CA MET A 54 16.95 -11.43 22.53
C MET A 54 17.45 -10.01 22.82
N LYS A 55 18.29 -9.89 23.85
CA LYS A 55 18.88 -8.63 24.32
C LYS A 55 20.41 -8.76 24.36
N PRO A 56 21.17 -7.66 24.14
CA PRO A 56 20.69 -6.30 23.83
C PRO A 56 20.16 -6.15 22.40
N PHE A 57 20.65 -6.97 21.46
CA PHE A 57 20.28 -6.92 20.05
C PHE A 57 19.59 -8.21 19.59
N PRO A 58 18.36 -8.15 19.07
CA PRO A 58 17.73 -9.28 18.41
C PRO A 58 18.46 -9.65 17.11
N HIS A 59 18.57 -10.94 16.78
CA HIS A 59 19.17 -11.40 15.52
C HIS A 59 18.16 -11.31 14.36
N GLU A 60 17.84 -10.10 13.91
CA GLU A 60 16.80 -9.86 12.91
C GLU A 60 17.21 -10.20 11.47
N SER A 61 18.49 -10.40 11.19
CA SER A 61 18.97 -10.71 9.82
C SER A 61 18.31 -11.95 9.22
N ILE A 62 17.88 -12.90 10.05
CA ILE A 62 17.14 -14.09 9.59
C ILE A 62 15.83 -13.73 8.87
N LEU A 63 15.22 -12.59 9.21
CA LEU A 63 13.97 -12.12 8.60
C LEU A 63 14.16 -11.60 7.18
N GLU A 64 15.40 -11.38 6.74
CA GLU A 64 15.69 -10.89 5.38
C GLU A 64 15.53 -11.96 4.31
N HIS A 65 15.51 -13.24 4.71
CA HIS A 65 15.45 -14.38 3.80
C HIS A 65 14.03 -14.78 3.37
N SER A 66 13.02 -14.14 3.94
CA SER A 66 11.63 -14.37 3.58
C SER A 66 10.99 -13.06 3.14
N LYS A 67 10.15 -13.12 2.10
CA LYS A 67 9.61 -11.94 1.42
C LYS A 67 8.09 -11.99 1.36
N VAL A 68 7.48 -10.81 1.37
CA VAL A 68 6.04 -10.65 1.15
C VAL A 68 5.82 -9.56 0.11
N THR A 69 4.95 -9.88 -0.83
CA THR A 69 4.44 -8.97 -1.85
C THR A 69 2.98 -8.66 -1.53
N ILE A 70 2.65 -7.38 -1.41
CA ILE A 70 1.28 -6.94 -1.20
C ILE A 70 0.86 -5.99 -2.31
N TYR A 71 -0.43 -6.02 -2.65
CA TYR A 71 -1.04 -5.00 -3.48
C TYR A 71 -1.75 -4.00 -2.57
N ILE A 72 -1.60 -2.71 -2.88
CA ILE A 72 -2.21 -1.61 -2.15
C ILE A 72 -2.92 -0.72 -3.17
N ARG A 73 -4.20 -0.45 -2.91
CA ARG A 73 -4.95 0.65 -3.54
C ARG A 73 -5.04 1.78 -2.54
N GLY A 74 -4.35 2.88 -2.82
CA GLY A 74 -4.25 4.05 -1.94
C GLY A 74 -4.22 5.35 -2.73
N SER A 75 -4.06 6.49 -2.06
CA SER A 75 -3.90 7.78 -2.75
C SER A 75 -2.48 7.94 -3.30
N ARG A 76 -2.30 8.78 -4.33
CA ARG A 76 -0.95 9.15 -4.81
C ARG A 76 -0.08 9.69 -3.67
N ILE A 77 -0.64 10.48 -2.75
CA ILE A 77 0.05 10.96 -1.53
C ILE A 77 0.69 9.80 -0.75
N ILE A 78 -0.07 8.75 -0.44
CA ILE A 78 0.44 7.61 0.32
C ILE A 78 1.49 6.85 -0.46
N THR A 79 1.26 6.62 -1.75
CA THR A 79 2.29 5.95 -2.56
C THR A 79 3.60 6.74 -2.57
N HIS A 80 3.55 8.08 -2.55
CA HIS A 80 4.74 8.94 -2.45
C HIS A 80 5.44 8.84 -1.09
N GLN A 81 4.74 8.48 -0.01
CA GLN A 81 5.33 8.17 1.29
C GLN A 81 5.93 6.76 1.30
N LEU A 82 5.20 5.76 0.80
CA LEU A 82 5.62 4.36 0.76
C LEU A 82 6.93 4.15 -0.03
N VAL A 83 7.10 4.84 -1.16
CA VAL A 83 8.33 4.72 -1.97
C VAL A 83 9.57 5.34 -1.31
N ARG A 84 9.44 5.95 -0.13
CA ARG A 84 10.59 6.43 0.67
C ARG A 84 11.28 5.31 1.44
N HIS A 85 10.63 4.15 1.58
CA HIS A 85 11.22 2.94 2.14
C HIS A 85 12.11 2.28 1.09
N ARG A 86 13.42 2.47 1.22
CA ARG A 86 14.39 2.12 0.16
C ARG A 86 14.62 0.62 -0.02
N PHE A 87 14.21 -0.20 0.96
CA PHE A 87 14.26 -1.66 0.84
C PHE A 87 12.94 -2.27 0.35
N PHE A 88 11.96 -1.43 0.00
CA PHE A 88 10.80 -1.84 -0.76
C PHE A 88 11.13 -1.90 -2.26
N SER A 89 10.53 -2.88 -2.94
CA SER A 89 10.52 -2.99 -4.40
C SER A 89 9.12 -2.65 -4.92
N PRO A 90 8.84 -1.37 -5.24
CA PRO A 90 7.53 -0.93 -5.69
C PRO A 90 7.34 -1.12 -7.21
N THR A 91 6.13 -1.47 -7.61
CA THR A 91 5.62 -1.34 -8.99
C THR A 91 4.29 -0.61 -8.94
N GLN A 92 4.20 0.55 -9.60
CA GLN A 92 3.03 1.42 -9.52
C GLN A 92 2.40 1.59 -10.90
N ILE A 93 1.06 1.71 -10.95
CA ILE A 93 0.38 2.13 -12.18
C ILE A 93 0.91 3.49 -12.63
N SER A 94 1.35 3.54 -13.89
CA SER A 94 1.88 4.74 -14.52
C SER A 94 0.77 5.52 -15.22
N THR A 95 0.52 6.74 -14.74
CA THR A 95 -0.40 7.70 -15.39
C THR A 95 0.11 8.24 -16.73
N ARG A 96 1.35 7.89 -17.13
CA ARG A 96 1.85 8.14 -18.49
C ARG A 96 1.21 7.20 -19.50
N TYR A 97 0.90 5.97 -19.08
CA TYR A 97 0.40 4.91 -19.95
C TYR A 97 -1.08 4.62 -19.73
N VAL A 98 -1.55 4.68 -18.49
CA VAL A 98 -2.93 4.33 -18.12
C VAL A 98 -3.72 5.60 -17.84
N GLN A 99 -4.91 5.71 -18.43
CA GLN A 99 -5.88 6.74 -18.06
C GLN A 99 -6.48 6.35 -16.71
N PRO A 100 -6.30 7.15 -15.65
CA PRO A 100 -6.89 6.83 -14.37
C PRO A 100 -8.42 6.94 -14.43
N GLU A 101 -9.09 6.11 -13.63
CA GLU A 101 -10.49 6.30 -13.31
C GLU A 101 -10.70 7.61 -12.53
N LYS A 102 -11.92 8.18 -12.57
CA LYS A 102 -12.28 9.38 -11.81
C LYS A 102 -12.52 9.04 -10.34
N GLU A 103 -11.53 8.40 -9.71
CA GLU A 103 -11.57 7.93 -8.34
C GLU A 103 -10.52 8.63 -7.49
N VAL A 104 -10.93 8.99 -6.27
CA VAL A 104 -10.06 9.62 -5.29
C VAL A 104 -10.13 8.87 -3.97
N ILE A 105 -8.98 8.79 -3.29
CA ILE A 105 -8.85 8.22 -1.96
C ILE A 105 -8.39 9.33 -1.02
N LEU A 106 -9.19 9.54 0.01
CA LEU A 106 -8.89 10.44 1.12
C LEU A 106 -8.51 9.61 2.33
N ILE A 107 -7.33 9.86 2.88
CA ILE A 107 -6.92 9.31 4.16
C ILE A 107 -6.69 10.49 5.08
N ASP A 108 -7.53 10.61 6.10
CA ASP A 108 -7.31 11.56 7.18
C ASP A 108 -7.05 10.80 8.49
N PRO A 109 -5.80 10.83 8.99
CA PRO A 109 -5.44 10.16 10.23
C PRO A 109 -5.98 10.85 11.50
N THR A 110 -6.45 12.10 11.42
CA THR A 110 -7.00 12.86 12.56
C THR A 110 -8.50 12.64 12.78
N LEU A 111 -9.20 12.02 11.82
CA LEU A 111 -10.65 11.88 11.87
C LEU A 111 -11.14 10.61 12.59
N GLY A 112 -10.26 9.80 13.18
CA GLY A 112 -10.68 8.60 13.93
C GLY A 112 -11.60 7.67 13.12
N LYS A 113 -12.37 6.80 13.77
CA LYS A 113 -13.35 5.91 13.10
C LYS A 113 -14.50 6.66 12.40
N GLU A 114 -14.50 7.99 12.46
CA GLU A 114 -15.53 8.90 11.95
C GLU A 114 -14.88 9.95 11.05
N ALA A 115 -14.31 9.51 9.92
CA ALA A 115 -14.14 10.42 8.81
C ALA A 115 -15.49 11.16 8.55
N PRO A 116 -15.53 12.50 8.40
CA PRO A 116 -16.68 13.24 7.87
C PRO A 116 -17.09 12.74 6.46
N PHE A 117 -16.26 11.87 5.89
CA PHE A 117 -16.40 11.20 4.60
C PHE A 117 -17.02 9.81 4.68
N ARG A 118 -17.43 9.33 5.86
CA ARG A 118 -18.59 8.42 5.93
C ARG A 118 -19.85 9.23 5.62
N GLY A 119 -19.89 9.81 4.42
CA GLY A 119 -21.15 10.25 3.83
C GLY A 119 -22.08 9.04 3.92
N ASN A 120 -23.29 9.27 4.39
CA ASN A 120 -24.32 8.26 4.38
C ASN A 120 -24.39 7.74 2.93
N THR A 121 -23.88 6.53 2.69
CA THR A 121 -23.88 5.91 1.35
C THR A 121 -25.30 5.72 0.81
N ASN A 122 -26.30 5.90 1.66
CA ASN A 122 -27.73 5.84 1.36
C ASN A 122 -28.39 7.22 1.27
N ASP A 123 -27.66 8.34 1.38
CA ASP A 123 -28.20 9.69 1.18
C ASP A 123 -27.99 10.12 -0.29
N PRO A 124 -29.06 10.12 -1.12
CA PRO A 124 -28.99 10.54 -2.52
C PRO A 124 -28.67 12.04 -2.69
N ASN A 125 -28.79 12.86 -1.64
CA ASN A 125 -28.42 14.27 -1.62
C ASN A 125 -26.97 14.51 -1.19
N TRP A 126 -26.26 13.48 -0.70
CA TRP A 126 -24.81 13.53 -0.54
C TRP A 126 -24.15 13.43 -1.91
N THR A 127 -24.38 14.45 -2.73
CA THR A 127 -23.70 14.59 -3.99
C THR A 127 -22.22 14.72 -3.68
N GLU A 128 -21.44 13.78 -4.22
CA GLU A 128 -19.98 13.75 -4.30
C GLU A 128 -19.37 15.04 -4.91
N ILE A 129 -20.13 16.12 -5.09
CA ILE A 129 -19.76 17.44 -5.63
C ILE A 129 -19.84 18.54 -4.55
N SER A 130 -20.47 18.29 -3.41
CA SER A 130 -20.75 19.30 -2.38
C SER A 130 -19.52 19.70 -1.54
N SER A 131 -18.52 18.83 -1.42
CA SER A 131 -17.25 19.22 -0.78
C SER A 131 -16.38 20.01 -1.77
N PRO A 132 -15.78 21.15 -1.36
CA PRO A 132 -14.83 21.89 -2.20
C PRO A 132 -13.74 20.98 -2.78
N PHE A 133 -13.29 20.00 -2.00
CA PHE A 133 -12.32 18.99 -2.41
C PHE A 133 -12.77 18.17 -3.63
N ALA A 134 -13.99 17.65 -3.63
CA ALA A 134 -14.46 16.82 -4.72
C ALA A 134 -14.71 17.65 -5.99
N ARG A 135 -15.13 18.92 -5.82
CA ARG A 135 -15.19 19.90 -6.91
C ARG A 135 -13.81 20.15 -7.53
N TYR A 136 -12.77 20.39 -6.72
CA TYR A 136 -11.40 20.59 -7.23
C TYR A 136 -10.88 19.33 -7.95
N SER A 137 -11.13 18.16 -7.38
CA SER A 137 -10.75 16.88 -7.99
C SER A 137 -11.43 16.70 -9.35
N TYR A 138 -12.74 16.97 -9.42
CA TYR A 138 -13.53 16.88 -10.65
C TYR A 138 -13.03 17.84 -11.73
N GLN A 139 -12.74 19.09 -11.36
CA GLN A 139 -12.15 20.07 -12.27
C GLN A 139 -10.80 19.60 -12.81
N GLY A 140 -9.93 19.04 -11.95
CA GLY A 140 -8.65 18.48 -12.38
C GLY A 140 -8.79 17.38 -13.43
N PHE A 141 -9.69 16.41 -13.18
CA PHE A 141 -9.97 15.34 -14.15
C PHE A 141 -10.51 15.87 -15.48
N ASN A 142 -11.49 16.77 -15.45
CA ASN A 142 -12.10 17.30 -16.66
C ASN A 142 -11.12 18.16 -17.48
N ASN A 143 -10.32 18.99 -16.80
CA ASN A 143 -9.31 19.79 -17.48
C ASN A 143 -8.24 18.88 -18.12
N ALA A 144 -7.83 17.81 -17.44
CA ALA A 144 -6.92 16.81 -18.02
C ALA A 144 -7.52 16.14 -19.27
N GLU A 145 -8.81 15.78 -19.23
CA GLU A 145 -9.51 15.20 -20.38
C GLU A 145 -9.66 16.18 -21.54
N ASP A 146 -9.98 17.45 -21.26
CA ASP A 146 -10.09 18.51 -22.27
C ASP A 146 -8.76 18.75 -22.97
N LEU A 147 -7.67 18.92 -22.21
CA LEU A 147 -6.33 19.08 -22.78
C LEU A 147 -5.95 17.91 -23.69
N ARG A 148 -6.31 16.68 -23.29
CA ARG A 148 -6.01 15.47 -24.07
C ARG A 148 -6.86 15.34 -25.33
N LYS A 149 -8.17 15.60 -25.25
CA LYS A 149 -9.11 15.39 -26.37
C LYS A 149 -9.12 16.56 -27.35
N ASN A 150 -9.01 17.78 -26.84
CA ASN A 150 -9.27 19.00 -27.62
C ASN A 150 -8.02 19.84 -27.87
N ARG A 151 -6.93 19.65 -27.10
CA ARG A 151 -5.69 20.43 -27.22
C ARG A 151 -4.46 19.61 -27.64
N GLY A 152 -4.63 18.31 -27.90
CA GLY A 152 -3.55 17.44 -28.38
C GLY A 152 -2.48 17.10 -27.32
N TRP A 153 -2.73 17.33 -26.04
CA TRP A 153 -1.78 16.98 -24.99
C TRP A 153 -1.63 15.46 -24.84
N THR A 154 -0.39 15.02 -24.61
CA THR A 154 -0.11 13.63 -24.22
C THR A 154 -0.62 13.34 -22.80
N ARG A 155 -0.79 12.06 -22.44
CA ARG A 155 -1.14 11.65 -21.07
C ARG A 155 -0.12 12.16 -20.04
N GLU A 156 1.17 12.13 -20.40
CA GLU A 156 2.26 12.60 -19.55
C GLU A 156 2.19 14.11 -19.27
N GLN A 157 1.66 14.92 -20.19
CA GLN A 157 1.42 16.34 -19.98
C GLN A 157 0.10 16.59 -19.23
N ALA A 158 -0.97 15.87 -19.56
CA ALA A 158 -2.28 16.07 -18.93
C ALA A 158 -2.30 15.66 -17.45
N ARG A 159 -1.48 14.69 -17.04
CA ARG A 159 -1.46 14.16 -15.66
C ARG A 159 -1.08 15.18 -14.59
N TYR A 160 -0.47 16.31 -14.95
CA TYR A 160 -0.14 17.39 -14.00
C TYR A 160 -1.40 18.00 -13.35
N LEU A 161 -2.57 17.79 -13.95
CA LEU A 161 -3.84 18.27 -13.43
C LEU A 161 -4.57 17.26 -12.54
N PHE A 162 -4.10 16.01 -12.45
CA PHE A 162 -4.73 15.04 -11.55
C PHE A 162 -4.50 15.44 -10.09
N PRO A 163 -5.53 15.30 -9.23
CA PRO A 163 -5.40 15.69 -7.85
C PRO A 163 -4.47 14.72 -7.08
N PRO A 164 -3.75 15.17 -6.04
CA PRO A 164 -2.86 14.31 -5.24
C PRO A 164 -3.56 13.14 -4.53
N CYS A 165 -4.88 13.25 -4.33
CA CYS A 165 -5.72 12.20 -3.78
C CYS A 165 -6.12 11.13 -4.80
N LEU A 166 -5.70 11.24 -6.07
CA LEU A 166 -6.02 10.28 -7.12
C LEU A 166 -5.75 8.84 -6.61
N ALA A 167 -6.75 7.97 -6.79
CA ALA A 167 -6.61 6.55 -6.49
C ALA A 167 -5.49 5.95 -7.34
N ALA A 168 -4.59 5.23 -6.69
CA ALA A 168 -3.41 4.67 -7.30
C ALA A 168 -3.16 3.27 -6.75
N ASP A 169 -2.83 2.37 -7.67
CA ASP A 169 -2.47 1.00 -7.35
C ASP A 169 -0.95 0.87 -7.33
N ILE A 170 -0.44 0.23 -6.29
CA ILE A 170 0.98 -0.06 -6.10
C ILE A 170 1.14 -1.48 -5.53
N ILE A 171 2.04 -2.25 -6.14
CA ILE A 171 2.51 -3.52 -5.61
C ILE A 171 3.84 -3.26 -4.93
N ILE A 172 4.01 -3.76 -3.71
CA ILE A 172 5.24 -3.61 -2.94
C ILE A 172 5.73 -4.98 -2.50
N SER A 173 6.97 -5.31 -2.82
CA SER A 173 7.67 -6.48 -2.28
C SER A 173 8.74 -6.04 -1.28
N ALA A 174 8.82 -6.70 -0.13
CA ALA A 174 9.89 -6.50 0.84
C ALA A 174 10.11 -7.74 1.71
N ASN A 175 11.27 -7.83 2.36
CA ASN A 175 11.53 -8.89 3.33
C ASN A 175 10.82 -8.62 4.68
N PHE A 176 10.72 -9.62 5.54
CA PHE A 176 10.05 -9.46 6.84
C PHE A 176 10.70 -8.43 7.75
N ARG A 177 12.03 -8.24 7.66
CA ARG A 177 12.74 -7.23 8.45
C ARG A 177 12.27 -5.83 8.07
N GLU A 178 12.22 -5.53 6.78
CA GLU A 178 11.79 -4.23 6.28
C GLU A 178 10.29 -3.98 6.53
N TRP A 179 9.44 -4.99 6.35
CA TRP A 179 8.02 -4.89 6.70
C TRP A 179 7.85 -4.55 8.20
N ARG A 180 8.59 -5.24 9.07
CA ARG A 180 8.55 -5.00 10.51
C ARG A 180 9.05 -3.60 10.88
N TYR A 181 10.12 -3.12 10.25
CA TYR A 181 10.62 -1.75 10.43
C TYR A 181 9.57 -0.73 10.00
N THR A 182 9.03 -0.87 8.79
CA THR A 182 8.05 0.06 8.21
C THR A 182 6.78 0.19 9.06
N ILE A 183 6.28 -0.93 9.59
CA ILE A 183 5.08 -0.94 10.45
C ILE A 183 5.35 -0.31 11.83
N SER A 184 6.62 -0.22 12.25
CA SER A 184 6.99 0.33 13.56
C SER A 184 7.23 1.84 13.57
N LEU A 185 7.31 2.47 12.39
CA LEU A 185 7.39 3.93 12.25
C LEU A 185 6.03 4.57 12.49
#